data_AF-A0A0G1KHZ4-F1
#
_entry.id   AF-A0A0G1KHZ4-F1
#
_cell.length_a   1.000
_cell.length_b   1.000
_cell.length_c   1.000
_cell.angle_alpha   90.00
_cell.angle_beta   90.00
_cell.angle_gamma   90.00
#
_symmetry.space_group_name_H-M   'P 1'
#
loop_
_entity.id
_entity.type
_entity.pdbx_description
1 polymer ?
#
loop_
_entity_poly.entity_id
_entity_poly.type
_entity_poly.pdbx_seq_one_letter_code
_entity_poly.pdbx_strand_id
1 'polypeptide(L)'
;MLKNISSFLLALVADVWYLISNGTTKKPEPIVRTPQPKKEAVVPNLSPEVLTERLKDRAFQLEMIDWVNNVLRPLEDNATYLAVAKDRSSKVRDFTTKDLKTIFAILEPFIRRGTPGHELGHHIFDALGGGAIISNDPWLATAYPNELDAAFLEAAAHDGATGIQHRYVDYKWELNHGEIFAWTLYHLLKGLVSEPVLLIACYAGAAHPHIMTKQEDGTSKSRWNDELFYNGEIPVRVAVWVTRWTDRFENGADACHLIRHAVASVDGARVNGLDLHGVDWYNFADALKFVFTPTLGVNVVIKDGKEVKIPSMLQHLRGYANSANARPCSPYNQHDDKSPNMRTLMDWKVAHSTELIDTILNTTGTPDFEIFVRLMQMKSGFPNSQMTTDTIEMVRDLWNHFSPEDQAHWTHGFEMATDHYFEWLDVLQNQIASATHPIVVAFRPLVPGLIAQVTA
;
A
#
# COMPACT_ATOMS: atom_id res chain seq x y z
N MET A 1 -57.18 35.98 15.80
CA MET A 1 -56.67 37.37 15.68
C MET A 1 -55.39 37.60 16.49
N LEU A 2 -55.29 37.15 17.76
CA LEU A 2 -54.07 37.28 18.58
C LEU A 2 -52.82 36.56 18.04
N LYS A 3 -52.93 35.38 17.42
CA LYS A 3 -51.77 34.65 16.83
C LYS A 3 -51.07 35.38 15.68
N ASN A 4 -51.80 36.18 14.89
CA ASN A 4 -51.21 36.89 13.75
C ASN A 4 -50.48 38.18 14.18
N ILE A 5 -50.84 38.74 15.34
CA ILE A 5 -50.16 39.89 15.93
C ILE A 5 -48.81 39.46 16.52
N SER A 6 -48.74 38.26 17.10
CA SER A 6 -47.50 37.69 17.66
C SER A 6 -46.44 37.45 16.58
N SER A 7 -46.83 36.89 15.44
CA SER A 7 -45.91 36.62 14.31
C SER A 7 -45.42 37.90 13.63
N PHE A 8 -46.27 38.93 13.56
CA PHE A 8 -45.89 40.23 13.01
C PHE A 8 -44.90 40.98 13.92
N LEU A 9 -45.11 40.94 15.24
CA LEU A 9 -44.19 41.55 16.21
C LEU A 9 -42.83 40.85 16.26
N LEU A 10 -42.79 39.52 16.09
CA LEU A 10 -41.54 38.77 16.00
C LEU A 10 -40.74 39.07 14.73
N ALA A 11 -41.41 39.24 13.59
CA ALA A 11 -40.77 39.66 12.34
C ALA A 11 -40.22 41.09 12.44
N LEU A 12 -40.97 42.00 13.05
CA LEU A 12 -40.53 43.39 13.25
C LEU A 12 -39.30 43.49 14.15
N VAL A 13 -39.20 42.65 15.19
CA VAL A 13 -38.03 42.60 16.08
C VAL A 13 -36.80 42.02 15.37
N ALA A 14 -36.98 41.01 14.51
CA ALA A 14 -35.89 40.44 13.73
C ALA A 14 -35.32 41.44 12.70
N ASP A 15 -36.18 42.19 12.03
CA ASP A 15 -35.75 43.20 11.04
C ASP A 15 -35.08 44.41 11.71
N VAL A 16 -35.57 44.84 12.88
CA VAL A 16 -34.92 45.90 13.68
C VAL A 16 -33.55 45.43 14.18
N TRP A 17 -33.42 44.16 14.59
CA TRP A 17 -32.12 43.59 15.01
C TRP A 17 -31.13 43.48 13.85
N TYR A 18 -31.61 43.13 12.65
CA TYR A 18 -30.79 43.08 11.44
C TYR A 18 -30.31 44.48 11.00
N LEU A 19 -31.15 45.50 11.14
CA LEU A 19 -30.79 46.90 10.83
C LEU A 19 -29.83 47.51 11.85
N ILE A 20 -29.95 47.16 13.14
CA ILE A 20 -29.03 47.63 14.19
C ILE A 20 -27.68 46.91 14.10
N SER A 21 -27.65 45.63 13.71
CA SER A 21 -26.40 44.84 13.62
C SER A 21 -25.57 45.11 12.35
N ASN A 22 -26.17 45.65 11.29
CA ASN A 22 -25.46 45.98 10.04
C ASN A 22 -25.16 47.48 9.85
N GLY A 23 -25.45 48.34 10.84
CA GLY A 23 -25.31 49.80 10.75
C GLY A 23 -23.89 50.38 10.94
N THR A 24 -22.84 49.56 11.09
CA THR A 24 -21.46 50.05 11.30
C THR A 24 -20.42 49.34 10.44
N THR A 25 -20.58 49.41 9.11
CA THR A 25 -19.48 49.10 8.19
C THR A 25 -18.46 50.25 8.18
N LYS A 26 -17.48 50.22 9.09
CA LYS A 26 -16.18 50.86 8.81
C LYS A 26 -15.53 50.07 7.67
N LYS A 27 -15.20 50.74 6.56
CA LYS A 27 -14.34 50.16 5.51
C LYS A 27 -13.07 49.62 6.17
N PRO A 28 -12.68 48.36 5.94
CA PRO A 28 -11.38 47.90 6.37
C PRO A 28 -10.31 48.66 5.58
N GLU A 29 -9.36 49.25 6.29
CA GLU A 29 -8.13 49.76 5.68
C GLU A 29 -7.40 48.62 4.95
N PRO A 30 -6.67 48.91 3.86
CA PRO A 30 -5.92 47.89 3.17
C PRO A 30 -4.84 47.36 4.10
N ILE A 31 -5.01 46.13 4.57
CA ILE A 31 -3.95 45.39 5.25
C ILE A 31 -2.87 45.14 4.19
N VAL A 32 -1.84 45.98 4.20
CA VAL A 32 -0.56 45.66 3.56
C VAL A 32 -0.05 44.41 4.29
N ARG A 33 -0.31 43.23 3.71
CA ARG A 33 0.25 41.98 4.20
C ARG A 33 1.76 42.04 3.94
N THR A 34 2.52 42.39 4.98
CA THR A 34 3.91 41.97 5.07
C THR A 34 3.95 40.47 4.80
N PRO A 35 4.85 39.97 3.94
CA PRO A 35 5.00 38.54 3.72
C PRO A 35 5.14 37.88 5.08
N GLN A 36 4.18 37.02 5.45
CA GLN A 36 4.39 36.20 6.63
C GLN A 36 5.68 35.41 6.38
N PRO A 37 6.64 35.42 7.31
CA PRO A 37 7.75 34.49 7.22
C PRO A 37 7.11 33.10 7.13
N LYS A 38 7.51 32.32 6.12
CA LYS A 38 7.17 30.90 6.05
C LYS A 38 7.55 30.34 7.43
N LYS A 39 6.55 29.99 8.26
CA LYS A 39 6.82 29.10 9.39
C LYS A 39 7.35 27.85 8.74
N GLU A 40 8.65 27.62 8.85
CA GLU A 40 9.20 26.29 8.64
C GLU A 40 8.35 25.36 9.50
N ALA A 41 7.69 24.41 8.86
CA ALA A 41 6.98 23.37 9.58
C ALA A 41 8.02 22.70 10.47
N VAL A 42 7.92 22.91 11.77
CA VAL A 42 8.65 22.10 12.74
C VAL A 42 8.00 20.73 12.62
N VAL A 43 8.51 19.91 11.71
CA VAL A 43 8.15 18.48 11.67
C VAL A 43 8.55 17.97 13.05
N PRO A 44 7.62 17.39 13.85
CA PRO A 44 8.03 16.73 15.08
C PRO A 44 9.13 15.73 14.72
N ASN A 45 10.08 15.47 15.61
CA ASN A 45 11.10 14.45 15.33
C ASN A 45 10.41 13.06 15.28
N LEU A 46 9.89 12.71 14.10
CA LEU A 46 9.15 11.49 13.79
C LEU A 46 10.07 10.57 13.00
N SER A 47 11.26 10.27 13.53
CA SER A 47 12.07 9.22 12.90
C SER A 47 11.45 7.84 13.19
N PRO A 48 11.74 6.82 12.36
CA PRO A 48 11.26 5.46 12.62
C PRO A 48 11.68 4.93 14.01
N GLU A 49 12.88 5.27 14.49
CA GLU A 49 13.36 4.90 15.83
C GLU A 49 12.48 5.51 16.92
N VAL A 50 12.19 6.81 16.81
CA VAL A 50 11.36 7.51 17.80
C VAL A 50 9.95 6.94 17.80
N LEU A 51 9.38 6.66 16.62
CA LEU A 51 8.05 6.07 16.51
C LEU A 51 8.01 4.64 17.06
N THR A 52 9.02 3.82 16.80
CA THR A 52 9.13 2.46 17.34
C THR A 52 9.12 2.47 18.87
N GLU A 53 9.88 3.38 19.49
CA GLU A 53 9.91 3.49 20.95
C GLU A 53 8.60 4.07 21.52
N ARG A 54 8.03 5.09 20.87
CA ARG A 54 6.77 5.69 21.32
C ARG A 54 5.58 4.74 21.21
N LEU A 55 5.54 3.86 20.19
CA LEU A 55 4.47 2.87 20.03
C LEU A 55 4.39 1.89 21.20
N LYS A 56 5.46 1.71 22.00
CA LYS A 56 5.41 0.90 23.23
C LYS A 56 4.53 1.53 24.32
N ASP A 57 4.26 2.83 24.25
CA ASP A 57 3.39 3.54 25.17
C ASP A 57 1.92 3.46 24.70
N ARG A 58 1.05 2.90 25.55
CA ARG A 58 -0.39 2.82 25.29
C ARG A 58 -1.02 4.18 25.10
N ALA A 59 -0.58 5.22 25.82
CA ALA A 59 -1.14 6.55 25.66
C ALA A 59 -0.93 7.10 24.24
N PHE A 60 0.22 6.81 23.63
CA PHE A 60 0.51 7.18 22.25
C PHE A 60 -0.29 6.36 21.24
N GLN A 61 -0.48 5.06 21.47
CA GLN A 61 -1.38 4.25 20.64
C GLN A 61 -2.81 4.79 20.67
N LEU A 62 -3.31 5.16 21.85
CA LEU A 62 -4.64 5.77 22.01
C LEU A 62 -4.76 7.14 21.31
N GLU A 63 -3.69 7.96 21.31
CA GLU A 63 -3.64 9.22 20.54
C GLU A 63 -3.80 8.97 19.03
N MET A 64 -3.09 7.96 18.50
CA MET A 64 -3.22 7.58 17.10
C MET A 64 -4.61 7.03 16.78
N ILE A 65 -5.20 6.22 17.65
CA ILE A 65 -6.56 5.68 17.49
C ILE A 65 -7.59 6.80 17.51
N ASP A 66 -7.46 7.75 18.43
CA ASP A 66 -8.35 8.91 18.49
C ASP A 66 -8.29 9.70 17.18
N TRP A 67 -7.09 9.92 16.64
CA TRP A 67 -6.93 10.55 15.32
C TRP A 67 -7.59 9.73 14.20
N VAL A 68 -7.36 8.41 14.14
CA VAL A 68 -8.00 7.52 13.14
C VAL A 68 -9.53 7.64 13.21
N ASN A 69 -10.09 7.59 14.41
CA ASN A 69 -11.54 7.63 14.63
C ASN A 69 -12.16 9.01 14.36
N ASN A 70 -11.43 10.09 14.63
CA ASN A 70 -11.95 11.45 14.49
C ASN A 70 -11.63 12.10 13.14
N VAL A 71 -10.63 11.59 12.41
CA VAL A 71 -10.15 12.19 11.13
C VAL A 71 -10.38 11.26 9.94
N LEU A 72 -10.06 9.97 10.03
CA LEU A 72 -10.17 9.05 8.89
C LEU A 72 -11.52 8.32 8.83
N ARG A 73 -12.03 7.79 9.94
CA ARG A 73 -13.32 7.10 9.98
C ARG A 73 -14.51 7.94 9.49
N PRO A 74 -14.56 9.29 9.66
CA PRO A 74 -15.59 10.10 9.02
C PRO A 74 -15.61 10.02 7.48
N LEU A 75 -14.49 9.68 6.84
CA LEU A 75 -14.40 9.50 5.39
C LEU A 75 -15.05 8.19 4.91
N GLU A 76 -15.50 7.31 5.82
CA GLU A 76 -16.34 6.16 5.46
C GLU A 76 -17.73 6.58 4.97
N ASP A 77 -18.18 7.80 5.31
CA ASP A 77 -19.38 8.41 4.74
C ASP A 77 -19.12 8.96 3.33
N ASN A 78 -19.94 8.52 2.36
CA ASN A 78 -19.75 8.85 0.96
C ASN A 78 -19.86 10.37 0.69
N ALA A 79 -20.71 11.10 1.41
CA ALA A 79 -20.86 12.55 1.20
C ALA A 79 -19.63 13.31 1.70
N THR A 80 -19.10 12.92 2.85
CA THR A 80 -17.87 13.47 3.45
C THR A 80 -16.66 13.18 2.56
N TYR A 81 -16.51 11.92 2.13
CA TYR A 81 -15.44 11.53 1.20
C TYR A 81 -15.51 12.33 -0.12
N LEU A 82 -16.70 12.42 -0.72
CA LEU A 82 -16.92 13.17 -1.96
C LEU A 82 -16.59 14.65 -1.81
N ALA A 83 -16.89 15.26 -0.65
CA ALA A 83 -16.55 16.65 -0.40
C ALA A 83 -15.03 16.87 -0.43
N VAL A 84 -14.25 15.95 0.17
CA VAL A 84 -12.78 16.01 0.15
C VAL A 84 -12.22 15.73 -1.25
N ALA A 85 -12.74 14.72 -1.97
CA ALA A 85 -12.34 14.40 -3.34
C ALA A 85 -12.58 15.58 -4.32
N LYS A 86 -13.68 16.31 -4.12
CA LYS A 86 -14.03 17.50 -4.90
C LYS A 86 -13.30 18.76 -4.49
N ASP A 87 -12.71 18.81 -3.29
CA ASP A 87 -12.03 20.00 -2.78
C ASP A 87 -10.71 20.23 -3.52
N ARG A 88 -10.86 20.79 -4.71
CA ARG A 88 -9.81 21.49 -5.43
C ARG A 88 -9.97 22.97 -5.12
N SER A 89 -9.75 23.35 -3.87
CA SER A 89 -9.45 24.75 -3.58
C SER A 89 -8.33 25.20 -4.54
N SER A 90 -8.29 26.48 -4.91
CA SER A 90 -7.31 27.12 -5.79
C SER A 90 -5.84 27.05 -5.31
N LYS A 91 -5.54 26.11 -4.40
CA LYS A 91 -4.30 25.84 -3.69
C LYS A 91 -3.73 24.44 -3.94
N VAL A 92 -4.50 23.50 -4.53
CA VAL A 92 -3.95 22.21 -4.96
C VAL A 92 -3.22 22.43 -6.27
N ARG A 93 -1.91 22.71 -6.19
CA ARG A 93 -1.03 22.76 -7.35
C ARG A 93 -0.62 21.34 -7.70
N ASP A 94 -0.42 21.09 -8.99
CA ASP A 94 0.15 19.83 -9.44
C ASP A 94 1.54 19.61 -8.79
N PHE A 95 1.83 18.36 -8.49
CA PHE A 95 3.16 17.95 -8.03
C PHE A 95 4.19 18.21 -9.13
N THR A 96 5.36 18.67 -8.71
CA THR A 96 6.54 18.71 -9.57
C THR A 96 7.44 17.52 -9.24
N THR A 97 8.35 17.18 -10.15
CA THR A 97 9.41 16.21 -9.89
C THR A 97 10.20 16.54 -8.61
N LYS A 98 10.39 17.83 -8.29
CA LYS A 98 11.06 18.25 -7.07
C LYS A 98 10.26 17.87 -5.82
N ASP A 99 8.94 18.03 -5.85
CA ASP A 99 8.07 17.67 -4.72
C ASP A 99 8.14 16.17 -4.46
N LEU A 100 8.02 15.36 -5.51
CA LEU A 100 8.11 13.90 -5.39
C LEU A 100 9.48 13.46 -4.87
N LYS A 101 10.59 14.06 -5.34
CA LYS A 101 11.93 13.80 -4.77
C LYS A 101 11.99 14.13 -3.28
N THR A 102 11.41 15.26 -2.86
CA THR A 102 11.38 15.65 -1.44
C THR A 102 10.53 14.68 -0.62
N ILE A 103 9.37 14.26 -1.13
CA ILE A 103 8.50 13.31 -0.45
C ILE A 103 9.22 11.96 -0.29
N PHE A 104 9.78 11.41 -1.37
CA PHE A 104 10.51 10.14 -1.29
C PHE A 104 11.70 10.23 -0.31
N ALA A 105 12.43 11.34 -0.27
CA ALA A 105 13.50 11.53 0.71
C ALA A 105 13.00 11.60 2.17
N ILE A 106 11.80 12.13 2.42
CA ILE A 106 11.18 12.15 3.76
C ILE A 106 10.73 10.74 4.17
N LEU A 107 10.21 9.95 3.24
CA LEU A 107 9.69 8.60 3.50
C LEU A 107 10.78 7.54 3.51
N GLU A 108 11.89 7.79 2.84
CA GLU A 108 13.00 6.86 2.70
C GLU A 108 13.47 6.25 4.04
N PRO A 109 13.68 6.99 5.15
CA PRO A 109 14.07 6.37 6.42
C PRO A 109 13.13 5.27 6.92
N PHE A 110 11.82 5.38 6.64
CA PHE A 110 10.82 4.39 7.01
C PHE A 110 10.91 3.16 6.13
N ILE A 111 10.96 3.40 4.83
CA ILE A 111 11.06 2.39 3.78
C ILE A 111 12.36 1.57 3.91
N ARG A 112 13.48 2.24 4.24
CA ARG A 112 14.79 1.60 4.43
C ARG A 112 14.85 0.63 5.59
N ARG A 113 13.99 0.85 6.58
CA ARG A 113 13.92 0.00 7.78
C ARG A 113 12.82 -1.05 7.67
N GLY A 114 12.07 -1.06 6.57
CA GLY A 114 11.06 -2.07 6.28
C GLY A 114 11.63 -3.48 6.42
N THR A 115 10.78 -4.41 6.84
CA THR A 115 11.17 -5.81 6.99
C THR A 115 11.52 -6.39 5.62
N PRO A 116 12.45 -7.34 5.50
CA PRO A 116 12.71 -8.04 4.24
C PRO A 116 11.41 -8.36 3.46
N GLY A 117 11.42 -8.05 2.17
CA GLY A 117 10.23 -8.17 1.29
C GLY A 117 9.20 -7.03 1.42
N HIS A 118 9.44 -6.05 2.29
CA HIS A 118 8.65 -4.80 2.47
C HIS A 118 9.57 -3.57 2.60
N GLU A 119 10.80 -3.70 2.14
CA GLU A 119 11.84 -2.64 2.17
C GLU A 119 11.86 -1.85 0.84
N LEU A 120 12.93 -1.12 0.55
CA LEU A 120 12.97 -0.17 -0.58
C LEU A 120 12.54 -0.75 -1.91
N GLY A 121 12.96 -1.96 -2.26
CA GLY A 121 12.60 -2.52 -3.55
C GLY A 121 11.08 -2.67 -3.72
N HIS A 122 10.36 -3.16 -2.71
CA HIS A 122 8.89 -3.24 -2.71
C HIS A 122 8.25 -1.87 -2.98
N HIS A 123 8.66 -0.84 -2.23
CA HIS A 123 8.14 0.51 -2.41
C HIS A 123 8.48 1.14 -3.78
N ILE A 124 9.64 0.82 -4.36
CA ILE A 124 9.99 1.21 -5.73
C ILE A 124 9.04 0.52 -6.71
N PHE A 125 8.80 -0.78 -6.55
CA PHE A 125 7.89 -1.53 -7.41
C PHE A 125 6.47 -0.97 -7.35
N ASP A 126 5.96 -0.63 -6.18
CA ASP A 126 4.61 -0.07 -6.07
C ASP A 126 4.52 1.35 -6.61
N ALA A 127 5.58 2.16 -6.47
CA ALA A 127 5.63 3.47 -7.12
C ALA A 127 5.58 3.34 -8.65
N LEU A 128 6.33 2.38 -9.21
CA LEU A 128 6.29 2.06 -10.64
C LEU A 128 4.92 1.48 -11.05
N GLY A 129 4.36 0.57 -10.26
CA GLY A 129 3.04 -0.03 -10.49
C GLY A 129 1.93 1.01 -10.48
N GLY A 130 1.90 1.89 -9.47
CA GLY A 130 0.91 2.97 -9.36
C GLY A 130 1.03 3.97 -10.50
N GLY A 131 2.27 4.34 -10.85
CA GLY A 131 2.55 5.13 -12.04
C GLY A 131 1.98 4.48 -13.31
N ALA A 132 2.25 3.19 -13.53
CA ALA A 132 1.80 2.45 -14.71
C ALA A 132 0.27 2.28 -14.76
N ILE A 133 -0.39 1.97 -13.64
CA ILE A 133 -1.85 1.89 -13.55
C ILE A 133 -2.49 3.22 -13.95
N ILE A 134 -2.03 4.32 -13.37
CA ILE A 134 -2.60 5.66 -13.62
C ILE A 134 -2.31 6.14 -15.06
N SER A 135 -1.24 5.63 -15.69
CA SER A 135 -0.77 6.10 -17.00
C SER A 135 -1.79 5.88 -18.13
N ASN A 136 -2.48 6.95 -18.54
CA ASN A 136 -3.44 6.92 -19.66
C ASN A 136 -4.61 5.92 -19.47
N ASP A 137 -4.91 5.51 -18.24
CA ASP A 137 -6.08 4.66 -17.99
C ASP A 137 -7.37 5.48 -18.23
N PRO A 138 -8.23 5.07 -19.18
CA PRO A 138 -9.37 5.88 -19.60
C PRO A 138 -10.45 6.00 -18.52
N TRP A 139 -10.55 5.02 -17.61
CA TRP A 139 -11.53 5.08 -16.53
C TRP A 139 -11.00 5.94 -15.37
N LEU A 140 -9.76 5.72 -14.95
CA LEU A 140 -9.13 6.55 -13.92
C LEU A 140 -8.99 8.01 -14.35
N ALA A 141 -8.78 8.29 -15.65
CA ALA A 141 -8.71 9.66 -16.17
C ALA A 141 -9.97 10.51 -15.92
N THR A 142 -11.11 9.88 -15.60
CA THR A 142 -12.35 10.57 -15.26
C THR A 142 -12.50 10.88 -13.76
N ALA A 143 -11.66 10.28 -12.91
CA ALA A 143 -11.68 10.49 -11.46
C ALA A 143 -11.26 11.92 -11.07
N TYR A 144 -11.56 12.31 -9.83
CA TYR A 144 -11.02 13.57 -9.30
C TYR A 144 -9.50 13.50 -9.19
N PRO A 145 -8.74 14.52 -9.62
CA PRO A 145 -7.28 14.40 -9.57
C PRO A 145 -6.69 14.29 -8.18
N ASN A 146 -7.38 14.80 -7.14
CA ASN A 146 -6.98 14.57 -5.75
C ASN A 146 -6.89 13.07 -5.42
N GLU A 147 -7.76 12.26 -6.02
CA GLU A 147 -7.74 10.80 -5.86
C GLU A 147 -6.52 10.18 -6.53
N LEU A 148 -6.15 10.64 -7.72
CA LEU A 148 -5.04 10.07 -8.47
C LEU A 148 -3.68 10.48 -7.86
N ASP A 149 -3.59 11.71 -7.34
CA ASP A 149 -2.44 12.16 -6.58
C ASP A 149 -2.30 11.35 -5.27
N ALA A 150 -3.41 11.16 -4.54
CA ALA A 150 -3.43 10.37 -3.32
C ALA A 150 -3.12 8.88 -3.58
N ALA A 151 -3.70 8.32 -4.64
CA ALA A 151 -3.46 6.96 -5.12
C ALA A 151 -1.97 6.71 -5.37
N PHE A 152 -1.31 7.64 -6.06
CA PHE A 152 0.11 7.53 -6.37
C PHE A 152 0.97 7.61 -5.11
N LEU A 153 0.66 8.52 -4.18
CA LEU A 153 1.39 8.66 -2.92
C LEU A 153 1.31 7.38 -2.08
N GLU A 154 0.11 6.81 -1.92
CA GLU A 154 -0.06 5.58 -1.15
C GLU A 154 0.45 4.35 -1.87
N ALA A 155 0.35 4.28 -3.20
CA ALA A 155 1.00 3.21 -3.96
C ALA A 155 2.48 3.12 -3.53
N ALA A 156 3.21 4.24 -3.56
CA ALA A 156 4.63 4.26 -3.20
C ALA A 156 4.94 4.02 -1.71
N ALA A 157 3.97 4.13 -0.80
CA ALA A 157 4.28 4.31 0.63
C ALA A 157 3.45 3.47 1.61
N HIS A 158 2.35 2.83 1.18
CA HIS A 158 1.34 2.22 2.08
C HIS A 158 1.92 1.29 3.16
N ASP A 159 2.99 0.56 2.85
CA ASP A 159 3.66 -0.38 3.75
C ASP A 159 4.79 0.23 4.62
N GLY A 160 4.94 1.56 4.63
CA GLY A 160 6.08 2.22 5.29
C GLY A 160 6.11 2.07 6.82
N ALA A 161 5.00 1.67 7.44
CA ALA A 161 4.99 1.33 8.87
C ALA A 161 5.68 0.00 9.19
N THR A 162 5.99 -0.84 8.19
CA THR A 162 6.74 -2.09 8.41
C THR A 162 8.12 -1.84 9.02
N GLY A 163 8.72 -0.67 8.76
CA GLY A 163 9.96 -0.23 9.39
C GLY A 163 9.84 0.30 10.82
N ILE A 164 8.60 0.36 11.35
CA ILE A 164 8.26 0.75 12.72
C ILE A 164 7.70 -0.47 13.49
N GLN A 165 6.81 -1.24 12.86
CA GLN A 165 6.15 -2.42 13.39
C GLN A 165 6.00 -3.48 12.30
N HIS A 166 6.40 -4.72 12.59
CA HIS A 166 6.19 -5.85 11.67
C HIS A 166 4.69 -6.09 11.41
N ARG A 167 4.27 -6.14 10.15
CA ARG A 167 2.88 -6.42 9.76
C ARG A 167 2.37 -7.79 10.24
N TYR A 168 3.25 -8.79 10.35
CA TYR A 168 2.89 -10.15 10.76
C TYR A 168 2.47 -10.27 12.23
N VAL A 169 2.59 -9.19 13.00
CA VAL A 169 2.10 -9.12 14.38
C VAL A 169 0.99 -8.09 14.56
N ASP A 170 0.41 -7.54 13.48
CA ASP A 170 -0.69 -6.57 13.56
C ASP A 170 -1.84 -7.01 14.46
N TYR A 171 -2.11 -8.32 14.51
CA TYR A 171 -3.12 -8.93 15.38
C TYR A 171 -2.89 -8.69 16.88
N LYS A 172 -1.66 -8.35 17.29
CA LYS A 172 -1.29 -8.06 18.68
C LYS A 172 -1.48 -6.60 19.07
N TRP A 173 -1.80 -5.71 18.13
CA TRP A 173 -1.80 -4.27 18.36
C TRP A 173 -3.19 -3.65 18.18
N GLU A 174 -3.41 -2.51 18.83
CA GLU A 174 -4.65 -1.75 18.70
C GLU A 174 -4.78 -1.08 17.31
N LEU A 175 -3.67 -0.94 16.56
CA LEU A 175 -3.60 -0.39 15.20
C LEU A 175 -2.87 -1.37 14.26
N ASN A 176 -3.32 -1.47 13.01
CA ASN A 176 -2.59 -2.21 11.97
C ASN A 176 -1.51 -1.33 11.30
N HIS A 177 -0.62 -1.93 10.52
CA HIS A 177 0.45 -1.18 9.83
C HIS A 177 -0.08 -0.05 8.94
N GLY A 178 -1.18 -0.25 8.21
CA GLY A 178 -1.80 0.78 7.38
C GLY A 178 -2.29 1.99 8.18
N GLU A 179 -2.92 1.78 9.34
CA GLU A 179 -3.37 2.85 10.24
C GLU A 179 -2.20 3.61 10.88
N ILE A 180 -1.14 2.90 11.30
CA ILE A 180 0.08 3.50 11.83
C ILE A 180 0.74 4.38 10.77
N PHE A 181 0.84 3.89 9.53
CA PHE A 181 1.46 4.65 8.46
C PHE A 181 0.60 5.83 8.03
N ALA A 182 -0.73 5.68 7.98
CA ALA A 182 -1.64 6.78 7.66
C ALA A 182 -1.45 7.97 8.62
N TRP A 183 -1.36 7.71 9.93
CA TRP A 183 -1.05 8.75 10.92
C TRP A 183 0.33 9.37 10.66
N THR A 184 1.33 8.52 10.43
CA THR A 184 2.73 8.94 10.22
C THR A 184 2.87 9.84 8.98
N LEU A 185 2.32 9.40 7.85
CA LEU A 185 2.31 10.10 6.58
C LEU A 185 1.65 11.47 6.70
N TYR A 186 0.49 11.53 7.38
CA TYR A 186 -0.23 12.79 7.59
C TYR A 186 0.67 13.83 8.25
N HIS A 187 1.37 13.47 9.33
CA HIS A 187 2.20 14.42 10.07
C HIS A 187 3.53 14.75 9.38
N LEU A 188 4.13 13.79 8.66
CA LEU A 188 5.37 14.01 7.91
C LEU A 188 5.17 14.96 6.73
N LEU A 189 4.05 14.81 6.01
CA LEU A 189 3.81 15.53 4.77
C LEU A 189 2.91 16.77 4.94
N LYS A 190 2.44 17.03 6.17
CA LYS A 190 1.62 18.21 6.49
C LYS A 190 2.34 19.50 6.08
N GLY A 191 1.68 20.28 5.23
CA GLY A 191 2.21 21.54 4.72
C GLY A 191 3.11 21.41 3.48
N LEU A 192 3.53 20.18 3.12
CA LEU A 192 4.17 19.87 1.84
C LEU A 192 3.12 19.44 0.81
N VAL A 193 2.17 18.60 1.23
CA VAL A 193 1.04 18.13 0.43
C VAL A 193 -0.24 18.81 0.88
N SER A 194 -1.16 19.08 -0.07
CA SER A 194 -2.46 19.66 0.25
C SER A 194 -3.30 18.70 1.09
N GLU A 195 -4.00 19.25 2.08
CA GLU A 195 -4.79 18.48 3.05
C GLU A 195 -5.81 17.52 2.41
N PRO A 196 -6.57 17.88 1.34
CA PRO A 196 -7.49 16.92 0.71
C PRO A 196 -6.80 15.68 0.15
N VAL A 197 -5.64 15.86 -0.49
CA VAL A 197 -4.82 14.76 -1.02
C VAL A 197 -4.29 13.90 0.13
N LEU A 198 -3.81 14.51 1.22
CA LEU A 198 -3.33 13.77 2.39
C LEU A 198 -4.43 12.95 3.05
N LEU A 199 -5.63 13.51 3.23
CA LEU A 199 -6.73 12.78 3.86
C LEU A 199 -7.17 11.58 3.03
N ILE A 200 -7.25 11.73 1.70
CA ILE A 200 -7.56 10.63 0.78
C ILE A 200 -6.46 9.58 0.79
N ALA A 201 -5.18 10.00 0.77
CA ALA A 201 -4.03 9.11 0.86
C ALA A 201 -4.09 8.30 2.17
N CYS A 202 -4.10 8.98 3.32
CA CYS A 202 -4.18 8.32 4.63
C CYS A 202 -5.37 7.36 4.75
N TYR A 203 -6.53 7.70 4.17
CA TYR A 203 -7.67 6.79 4.12
C TYR A 203 -7.40 5.55 3.26
N ALA A 204 -6.84 5.74 2.07
CA ALA A 204 -6.46 4.64 1.18
C ALA A 204 -5.41 3.71 1.81
N GLY A 205 -4.38 4.28 2.44
CA GLY A 205 -3.38 3.53 3.20
C GLY A 205 -3.96 2.78 4.40
N ALA A 206 -4.87 3.38 5.17
CA ALA A 206 -5.51 2.67 6.28
C ALA A 206 -6.45 1.54 5.82
N ALA A 207 -7.11 1.72 4.67
CA ALA A 207 -8.07 0.78 4.10
C ALA A 207 -7.44 -0.31 3.20
N HIS A 208 -6.16 -0.20 2.83
CA HIS A 208 -5.53 -1.16 1.93
C HIS A 208 -5.44 -2.59 2.49
N PRO A 209 -5.22 -2.84 3.80
CA PRO A 209 -5.11 -4.21 4.32
C PRO A 209 -6.47 -4.93 4.26
N HIS A 210 -6.49 -6.15 3.74
CA HIS A 210 -7.70 -6.99 3.66
C HIS A 210 -8.04 -7.73 4.96
N ILE A 211 -7.12 -7.74 5.93
CA ILE A 211 -7.21 -8.56 7.14
C ILE A 211 -8.08 -7.86 8.19
N MET A 212 -9.03 -8.59 8.75
CA MET A 212 -9.63 -8.20 10.03
C MET A 212 -8.64 -8.55 11.13
N THR A 213 -8.11 -7.55 11.81
CA THR A 213 -7.31 -7.75 13.01
C THR A 213 -8.21 -8.35 14.09
N LYS A 214 -8.15 -9.68 14.27
CA LYS A 214 -8.66 -10.33 15.48
C LYS A 214 -7.68 -10.01 16.59
N GLN A 215 -8.13 -9.21 17.55
CA GLN A 215 -7.34 -8.89 18.73
C GLN A 215 -7.24 -10.13 19.63
N GLU A 216 -6.25 -10.15 20.54
CA GLU A 216 -6.04 -11.27 21.47
C GLU A 216 -7.25 -11.55 22.38
N ASP A 217 -8.10 -10.54 22.61
CA ASP A 217 -9.34 -10.67 23.37
C ASP A 217 -10.51 -11.29 22.56
N GLY A 218 -10.26 -11.66 21.31
CA GLY A 218 -11.24 -12.25 20.39
C GLY A 218 -12.13 -11.24 19.67
N THR A 219 -11.98 -9.94 19.92
CA THR A 219 -12.70 -8.90 19.18
C THR A 219 -12.10 -8.73 17.77
N SER A 220 -12.89 -8.24 16.82
CA SER A 220 -12.42 -7.92 15.47
C SER A 220 -12.71 -6.46 15.17
N LYS A 221 -11.73 -5.72 14.66
CA LYS A 221 -12.00 -4.38 14.11
C LYS A 221 -12.92 -4.49 12.90
N SER A 222 -13.84 -3.54 12.77
CA SER A 222 -14.67 -3.40 11.56
C SER A 222 -13.78 -3.12 10.36
N ARG A 223 -14.09 -3.79 9.24
CA ARG A 223 -13.46 -3.49 7.95
C ARG A 223 -13.69 -2.02 7.57
N TRP A 224 -12.74 -1.44 6.87
CA TRP A 224 -12.90 -0.12 6.27
C TRP A 224 -13.92 -0.16 5.12
N ASN A 225 -14.73 0.90 4.98
CA ASN A 225 -15.61 1.05 3.83
C ASN A 225 -14.81 1.33 2.54
N ASP A 226 -14.53 0.29 1.78
CA ASP A 226 -13.77 0.37 0.52
C ASP A 226 -14.67 0.45 -0.72
N GLU A 227 -15.99 0.54 -0.56
CA GLU A 227 -16.93 0.45 -1.68
C GLU A 227 -16.73 1.61 -2.67
N LEU A 228 -16.47 1.27 -3.94
CA LEU A 228 -16.42 2.26 -4.99
C LEU A 228 -17.81 2.83 -5.28
N PHE A 229 -17.91 4.16 -5.41
CA PHE A 229 -19.16 4.82 -5.77
C PHE A 229 -18.95 5.88 -6.86
N TYR A 230 -20.05 6.45 -7.35
CA TYR A 230 -20.03 7.41 -8.46
C TYR A 230 -20.72 8.73 -8.08
N ASN A 231 -20.13 9.85 -8.52
CA ASN A 231 -20.81 11.14 -8.58
C ASN A 231 -21.14 11.48 -10.04
N GLY A 232 -22.35 11.14 -10.48
CA GLY A 232 -22.67 11.11 -11.90
C GLY A 232 -21.89 9.99 -12.58
N GLU A 233 -21.05 10.32 -13.55
CA GLU A 233 -20.17 9.36 -14.25
C GLU A 233 -18.76 9.29 -13.66
N ILE A 234 -18.42 10.17 -12.71
CA ILE A 234 -17.08 10.26 -12.11
C ILE A 234 -16.92 9.18 -11.03
N PRO A 235 -15.96 8.25 -11.15
CA PRO A 235 -15.67 7.27 -10.10
C PRO A 235 -14.98 7.97 -8.91
N VAL A 236 -15.33 7.51 -7.71
CA VAL A 236 -14.87 8.07 -6.43
C VAL A 236 -14.39 6.92 -5.54
N ARG A 237 -13.43 7.21 -4.65
CA ARG A 237 -12.70 6.22 -3.84
C ARG A 237 -11.80 5.31 -4.68
N VAL A 238 -11.31 5.84 -5.81
CA VAL A 238 -10.37 5.11 -6.67
C VAL A 238 -9.00 4.98 -6.02
N ALA A 239 -8.63 5.90 -5.11
CA ALA A 239 -7.36 5.85 -4.40
C ALA A 239 -7.17 4.53 -3.62
N VAL A 240 -8.20 4.10 -2.89
CA VAL A 240 -8.18 2.82 -2.14
C VAL A 240 -7.88 1.64 -3.07
N TRP A 241 -8.52 1.62 -4.24
CA TRP A 241 -8.39 0.51 -5.18
C TRP A 241 -7.06 0.52 -5.91
N VAL A 242 -6.55 1.69 -6.31
CA VAL A 242 -5.21 1.79 -6.91
C VAL A 242 -4.14 1.36 -5.91
N THR A 243 -4.19 1.80 -4.65
CA THR A 243 -3.25 1.36 -3.60
C THR A 243 -3.29 -0.16 -3.40
N ARG A 244 -4.48 -0.76 -3.36
CA ARG A 244 -4.60 -2.22 -3.27
C ARG A 244 -4.07 -2.92 -4.51
N TRP A 245 -4.39 -2.41 -5.69
CA TRP A 245 -3.92 -2.97 -6.95
C TRP A 245 -2.40 -2.99 -7.05
N THR A 246 -1.72 -1.94 -6.57
CA THR A 246 -0.25 -1.88 -6.56
C THR A 246 0.35 -2.87 -5.58
N ASP A 247 -0.10 -2.90 -4.32
CA ASP A 247 0.38 -3.90 -3.35
C ASP A 247 0.15 -5.33 -3.88
N ARG A 248 -1.01 -5.53 -4.54
CA ARG A 248 -1.33 -6.81 -5.18
C ARG A 248 -0.39 -7.13 -6.33
N PHE A 249 0.08 -6.18 -7.14
CA PHE A 249 1.02 -6.43 -8.25
C PHE A 249 2.38 -6.91 -7.79
N GLU A 250 2.87 -6.35 -6.69
CA GLU A 250 4.15 -6.76 -6.10
C GLU A 250 3.99 -8.09 -5.36
N ASN A 251 2.82 -8.34 -4.76
CA ASN A 251 2.37 -9.66 -4.30
C ASN A 251 1.91 -10.59 -5.43
N GLY A 252 2.08 -10.24 -6.71
CA GLY A 252 1.34 -10.86 -7.79
C GLY A 252 2.20 -11.60 -8.77
N ALA A 253 2.02 -12.92 -8.77
CA ALA A 253 2.21 -13.79 -9.92
C ALA A 253 3.47 -13.55 -10.82
N ASP A 254 4.68 -13.66 -10.28
CA ASP A 254 5.93 -14.02 -11.00
C ASP A 254 7.08 -14.09 -9.96
N ALA A 255 8.31 -13.79 -10.40
CA ALA A 255 9.49 -13.54 -9.60
C ALA A 255 9.26 -12.72 -8.32
N CYS A 256 8.38 -11.71 -8.35
CA CYS A 256 8.05 -10.91 -7.18
C CYS A 256 7.50 -11.78 -6.04
N HIS A 257 6.51 -12.61 -6.36
CA HIS A 257 5.79 -13.41 -5.38
C HIS A 257 6.66 -14.55 -4.85
N LEU A 258 7.51 -15.15 -5.71
CA LEU A 258 8.46 -16.19 -5.30
C LEU A 258 9.42 -15.70 -4.20
N ILE A 259 10.05 -14.55 -4.43
CA ILE A 259 10.98 -13.96 -3.46
C ILE A 259 10.23 -13.48 -2.23
N ARG A 260 9.13 -12.72 -2.41
CA ARG A 260 8.37 -12.15 -1.29
C ARG A 260 7.83 -13.25 -0.38
N HIS A 261 7.36 -14.38 -0.91
CA HIS A 261 6.84 -15.45 -0.07
C HIS A 261 7.93 -16.18 0.73
N ALA A 262 9.08 -16.46 0.12
CA ALA A 262 10.22 -17.06 0.82
C ALA A 262 10.70 -16.15 1.96
N VAL A 263 10.83 -14.85 1.66
CA VAL A 263 11.29 -13.83 2.61
C VAL A 263 10.26 -13.58 3.71
N ALA A 264 8.98 -13.41 3.36
CA ALA A 264 7.88 -13.29 4.29
C ALA A 264 7.81 -14.48 5.25
N SER A 265 8.09 -15.69 4.76
CA SER A 265 8.10 -16.89 5.60
C SER A 265 9.23 -16.88 6.62
N VAL A 266 10.43 -16.48 6.22
CA VAL A 266 11.56 -16.33 7.16
C VAL A 266 11.28 -15.25 8.19
N ASP A 267 10.85 -14.07 7.76
CA ASP A 267 10.60 -12.93 8.64
C ASP A 267 9.43 -13.15 9.59
N GLY A 268 8.33 -13.66 9.06
CA GLY A 268 7.18 -14.05 9.84
C GLY A 268 7.55 -15.09 10.88
N ALA A 269 8.42 -16.06 10.55
CA ALA A 269 8.88 -17.06 11.51
C ALA A 269 9.73 -16.44 12.64
N ARG A 270 10.61 -15.47 12.33
CA ARG A 270 11.44 -14.76 13.33
C ARG A 270 10.61 -14.09 14.43
N VAL A 271 9.45 -13.54 14.07
CA VAL A 271 8.57 -12.82 15.00
C VAL A 271 7.42 -13.65 15.56
N ASN A 272 7.40 -14.97 15.28
CA ASN A 272 6.28 -15.86 15.57
C ASN A 272 4.96 -15.30 15.02
N GLY A 273 5.01 -14.72 13.83
CA GLY A 273 3.89 -14.17 13.11
C GLY A 273 3.00 -15.26 12.51
N LEU A 274 1.82 -14.83 12.07
CA LEU A 274 0.83 -15.68 11.44
C LEU A 274 0.55 -15.19 10.02
N ASP A 275 0.18 -16.13 9.16
CA ASP A 275 -0.28 -15.89 7.80
C ASP A 275 -1.62 -16.59 7.56
N LEU A 276 -2.31 -16.17 6.51
CA LEU A 276 -3.66 -16.62 6.20
C LEU A 276 -3.70 -17.41 4.89
N HIS A 277 -4.22 -18.64 4.94
CA HIS A 277 -4.63 -19.37 3.74
C HIS A 277 -6.14 -19.60 3.74
N GLY A 278 -6.86 -18.84 2.90
CA GLY A 278 -8.32 -18.87 2.89
C GLY A 278 -8.90 -18.28 4.17
N VAL A 279 -9.33 -19.14 5.10
CA VAL A 279 -9.85 -18.75 6.43
C VAL A 279 -9.02 -19.28 7.59
N ASP A 280 -8.03 -20.12 7.32
CA ASP A 280 -7.21 -20.78 8.32
C ASP A 280 -5.90 -20.01 8.51
N TRP A 281 -5.55 -19.74 9.76
CA TRP A 281 -4.26 -19.15 10.13
C TRP A 281 -3.22 -20.25 10.31
N TYR A 282 -2.03 -20.05 9.75
CA TYR A 282 -0.85 -20.87 10.02
C TYR A 282 0.30 -19.99 10.53
N ASN A 283 1.22 -20.56 11.30
CA ASN A 283 2.45 -19.84 11.64
C ASN A 283 3.44 -19.99 10.49
N PHE A 284 4.27 -18.98 10.30
CA PHE A 284 5.29 -19.04 9.27
C PHE A 284 6.34 -20.12 9.52
N ALA A 285 6.61 -20.47 10.79
CA ALA A 285 7.57 -21.54 11.11
C ALA A 285 7.14 -22.91 10.55
N ASP A 286 5.85 -23.23 10.54
CA ASP A 286 5.38 -24.50 9.97
C ASP A 286 5.40 -24.47 8.42
N ALA A 287 5.41 -23.27 7.82
CA ALA A 287 5.46 -23.05 6.37
C ALA A 287 6.87 -23.10 5.77
N LEU A 288 7.92 -22.84 6.55
CA LEU A 288 9.31 -22.80 6.06
C LEU A 288 9.72 -24.04 5.24
N LYS A 289 9.28 -25.23 5.67
CA LYS A 289 9.57 -26.51 5.00
C LYS A 289 8.85 -26.70 3.67
N PHE A 290 7.90 -25.84 3.32
CA PHE A 290 7.10 -25.95 2.10
C PHE A 290 7.39 -24.84 1.08
N VAL A 291 8.27 -23.89 1.42
CA VAL A 291 8.64 -22.76 0.55
C VAL A 291 9.24 -23.27 -0.77
N PHE A 292 10.21 -24.19 -0.72
CA PHE A 292 10.86 -24.74 -1.92
C PHE A 292 10.39 -26.15 -2.27
N THR A 293 9.21 -26.58 -1.82
CA THR A 293 8.63 -27.85 -2.28
C THR A 293 7.99 -27.65 -3.66
N PRO A 294 8.46 -28.32 -4.73
CA PRO A 294 7.96 -28.15 -6.10
C PRO A 294 6.66 -28.92 -6.32
N THR A 295 5.61 -28.59 -5.56
CA THR A 295 4.29 -29.24 -5.68
C THR A 295 3.17 -28.21 -5.66
N LEU A 296 2.00 -28.56 -6.21
CA LEU A 296 0.77 -27.76 -6.11
C LEU A 296 -0.12 -28.19 -4.93
N GLY A 297 0.50 -28.68 -3.85
CA GLY A 297 -0.18 -29.24 -2.69
C GLY A 297 -0.54 -28.20 -1.62
N VAL A 298 -1.59 -28.51 -0.87
CA VAL A 298 -1.82 -27.95 0.46
C VAL A 298 -1.40 -29.02 1.46
N ASN A 299 -0.37 -28.73 2.23
CA ASN A 299 0.15 -29.61 3.26
C ASN A 299 -0.70 -29.47 4.53
N VAL A 300 -0.83 -30.56 5.28
CA VAL A 300 -1.58 -30.56 6.54
C VAL A 300 -0.62 -30.84 7.69
N VAL A 301 -0.65 -29.96 8.70
CA VAL A 301 0.08 -30.13 9.95
C VAL A 301 -0.93 -30.26 11.09
N ILE A 302 -0.71 -31.20 12.00
CA ILE A 302 -1.54 -31.33 13.20
C ILE A 302 -0.94 -30.47 14.30
N LYS A 303 -1.68 -29.46 14.75
CA LYS A 303 -1.29 -28.57 15.84
C LYS A 303 -2.42 -28.47 16.86
N ASP A 304 -2.11 -28.78 18.11
CA ASP A 304 -3.08 -28.79 19.21
C ASP A 304 -4.36 -29.59 18.90
N GLY A 305 -4.21 -30.72 18.20
CA GLY A 305 -5.31 -31.59 17.77
C GLY A 305 -6.17 -31.04 16.62
N LYS A 306 -5.77 -29.94 15.99
CA LYS A 306 -6.43 -29.35 14.81
C LYS A 306 -5.57 -29.52 13.56
N GLU A 307 -6.23 -29.76 12.44
CA GLU A 307 -5.60 -29.71 11.12
C GLU A 307 -5.38 -28.25 10.71
N VAL A 308 -4.13 -27.91 10.44
CA VAL A 308 -3.73 -26.61 9.89
C VAL A 308 -3.26 -26.83 8.45
N LYS A 309 -3.84 -26.09 7.52
CA LYS A 309 -3.55 -26.16 6.09
C LYS A 309 -2.47 -25.15 5.71
N ILE A 310 -1.42 -25.65 5.09
CA ILE A 310 -0.25 -24.87 4.70
C ILE A 310 0.03 -25.08 3.21
N PRO A 311 -0.33 -24.13 2.34
CA PRO A 311 -0.02 -24.20 0.91
C PRO A 311 1.50 -24.21 0.65
N SER A 312 1.93 -24.89 -0.42
CA SER A 312 3.27 -24.68 -0.98
C SER A 312 3.38 -23.32 -1.68
N MET A 313 4.60 -22.89 -2.01
CA MET A 313 4.81 -21.65 -2.77
C MET A 313 4.16 -21.67 -4.15
N LEU A 314 4.24 -22.79 -4.88
CA LEU A 314 3.57 -22.92 -6.18
C LEU A 314 2.04 -22.91 -6.03
N GLN A 315 1.50 -23.45 -4.93
CA GLN A 315 0.08 -23.38 -4.64
C GLN A 315 -0.37 -21.95 -4.31
N HIS A 316 0.46 -21.15 -3.62
CA HIS A 316 0.23 -19.72 -3.42
C HIS A 316 0.21 -18.95 -4.74
N LEU A 317 1.21 -19.15 -5.60
CA LEU A 317 1.27 -18.55 -6.94
C LEU A 317 0.03 -18.92 -7.78
N ARG A 318 -0.34 -20.20 -7.79
CA ARG A 318 -1.55 -20.68 -8.48
C ARG A 318 -2.82 -20.06 -7.90
N GLY A 319 -2.92 -20.00 -6.57
CA GLY A 319 -4.06 -19.39 -5.88
C GLY A 319 -4.22 -17.92 -6.24
N TYR A 320 -3.11 -17.19 -6.30
CA TYR A 320 -3.09 -15.81 -6.76
C TYR A 320 -3.56 -15.69 -8.22
N ALA A 321 -2.95 -16.45 -9.14
CA ALA A 321 -3.31 -16.43 -10.56
C ALA A 321 -4.79 -16.76 -10.79
N ASN A 322 -5.31 -17.77 -10.08
CA ASN A 322 -6.73 -18.12 -10.08
C ASN A 322 -7.59 -16.99 -9.54
N SER A 323 -7.16 -16.33 -8.46
CA SER A 323 -7.90 -15.20 -7.88
C SER A 323 -7.98 -14.02 -8.83
N ALA A 324 -6.94 -13.74 -9.61
CA ALA A 324 -6.96 -12.69 -10.64
C ALA A 324 -7.92 -13.04 -11.79
N ASN A 325 -7.98 -14.32 -12.18
CA ASN A 325 -8.85 -14.81 -13.25
C ASN A 325 -10.32 -14.96 -12.85
N ALA A 326 -10.60 -15.20 -11.57
CA ALA A 326 -11.95 -15.42 -11.04
C ALA A 326 -12.72 -14.10 -10.88
N ARG A 327 -12.92 -13.34 -11.96
CA ARG A 327 -13.64 -12.05 -11.92
C ARG A 327 -15.16 -12.26 -11.90
N PRO A 328 -15.94 -11.57 -11.05
CA PRO A 328 -15.61 -10.76 -9.87
C PRO A 328 -15.90 -11.54 -8.57
N CYS A 329 -15.13 -12.59 -8.28
CA CYS A 329 -15.45 -13.57 -7.24
C CYS A 329 -14.52 -13.52 -6.02
N SER A 330 -13.59 -12.57 -5.95
CA SER A 330 -12.66 -12.41 -4.82
C SER A 330 -12.65 -10.97 -4.29
N PRO A 331 -12.53 -10.76 -2.96
CA PRO A 331 -12.29 -9.43 -2.39
C PRO A 331 -11.06 -8.73 -2.96
N TYR A 332 -10.10 -9.50 -3.49
CA TYR A 332 -8.87 -8.98 -4.07
C TYR A 332 -9.06 -8.42 -5.49
N ASN A 333 -10.03 -8.89 -6.28
CA ASN A 333 -10.16 -8.55 -7.71
C ASN A 333 -11.48 -7.85 -8.10
N GLN A 334 -12.26 -7.41 -7.10
CA GLN A 334 -13.64 -6.93 -7.24
C GLN A 334 -13.80 -5.78 -8.25
N HIS A 335 -12.78 -4.95 -8.47
CA HIS A 335 -12.84 -3.78 -9.35
C HIS A 335 -11.82 -3.78 -10.48
N ASP A 336 -11.08 -4.86 -10.68
CA ASP A 336 -10.06 -4.96 -11.74
C ASP A 336 -10.65 -4.78 -13.14
N ASP A 337 -11.95 -5.04 -13.29
CA ASP A 337 -12.64 -4.86 -14.55
C ASP A 337 -12.73 -3.39 -14.97
N LYS A 338 -12.64 -2.45 -14.02
CA LYS A 338 -12.81 -1.01 -14.23
C LYS A 338 -11.60 -0.34 -14.86
N SER A 339 -10.39 -0.80 -14.55
CA SER A 339 -9.14 -0.26 -15.10
C SER A 339 -8.58 -1.17 -16.20
N PRO A 340 -8.59 -0.74 -17.48
CA PRO A 340 -7.94 -1.49 -18.56
C PRO A 340 -6.44 -1.70 -18.34
N ASN A 341 -5.75 -0.73 -17.73
CA ASN A 341 -4.33 -0.88 -17.42
C ASN A 341 -4.11 -1.95 -16.35
N MET A 342 -4.86 -1.89 -15.25
CA MET A 342 -4.83 -2.90 -14.21
C MET A 342 -5.03 -4.30 -14.78
N ARG A 343 -6.04 -4.46 -15.64
CA ARG A 343 -6.34 -5.73 -16.31
C ARG A 343 -5.15 -6.22 -17.13
N THR A 344 -4.62 -5.37 -18.02
CA THR A 344 -3.51 -5.74 -18.92
C THR A 344 -2.26 -6.14 -18.14
N LEU A 345 -1.89 -5.34 -17.15
CA LEU A 345 -0.74 -5.58 -16.29
C LEU A 345 -0.91 -6.86 -15.46
N MET A 346 -2.13 -7.16 -14.99
CA MET A 346 -2.41 -8.37 -14.22
C MET A 346 -2.42 -9.62 -15.10
N ASP A 347 -2.98 -9.53 -16.31
CA ASP A 347 -2.99 -10.63 -17.27
C ASP A 347 -1.54 -11.01 -17.65
N TRP A 348 -0.64 -10.02 -17.76
CA TRP A 348 0.80 -10.26 -17.93
C TRP A 348 1.37 -11.08 -16.77
N LYS A 349 1.15 -10.67 -15.51
CA LYS A 349 1.61 -11.42 -14.32
C LYS A 349 1.06 -12.85 -14.31
N VAL A 350 -0.24 -13.01 -14.49
CA VAL A 350 -0.91 -14.33 -14.48
C VAL A 350 -0.31 -15.29 -15.51
N ALA A 351 -0.02 -14.81 -16.72
CA ALA A 351 0.62 -15.62 -17.76
C ALA A 351 2.00 -16.12 -17.32
N HIS A 352 2.86 -15.22 -16.85
CA HIS A 352 4.23 -15.54 -16.43
C HIS A 352 4.27 -16.43 -15.19
N SER A 353 3.30 -16.35 -14.29
CA SER A 353 3.17 -17.32 -13.19
C SER A 353 2.80 -18.71 -13.63
N THR A 354 1.88 -18.82 -14.59
CA THR A 354 1.46 -20.13 -15.08
C THR A 354 2.66 -20.82 -15.73
N GLU A 355 3.39 -20.08 -16.55
CA GLU A 355 4.61 -20.56 -17.20
C GLU A 355 5.72 -20.92 -16.20
N LEU A 356 5.91 -20.10 -15.15
CA LEU A 356 6.87 -20.37 -14.07
C LEU A 356 6.52 -21.65 -13.30
N ILE A 357 5.25 -21.82 -12.92
CA ILE A 357 4.76 -23.01 -12.23
C ILE A 357 5.01 -24.25 -13.10
N ASP A 358 4.63 -24.18 -14.38
CA ASP A 358 4.81 -25.29 -15.32
C ASP A 358 6.29 -25.64 -15.50
N THR A 359 7.16 -24.63 -15.56
CA THR A 359 8.61 -24.82 -15.66
C THR A 359 9.16 -25.56 -14.44
N ILE A 360 8.83 -25.11 -13.23
CA ILE A 360 9.34 -25.72 -11.99
C ILE A 360 8.85 -27.16 -11.84
N LEU A 361 7.59 -27.44 -12.17
CA LEU A 361 7.02 -28.78 -12.03
C LEU A 361 7.56 -29.80 -13.04
N ASN A 362 7.92 -29.35 -14.25
CA ASN A 362 8.19 -30.25 -15.37
C ASN A 362 9.66 -30.26 -15.83
N THR A 363 10.51 -29.41 -15.27
CA THR A 363 11.93 -29.33 -15.64
C THR A 363 12.83 -29.54 -14.42
N THR A 364 14.04 -30.04 -14.67
CA THR A 364 15.09 -30.18 -13.66
C THR A 364 16.42 -29.72 -14.24
N GLY A 365 17.30 -29.20 -13.38
CA GLY A 365 18.61 -28.70 -13.78
C GLY A 365 19.65 -28.87 -12.69
N THR A 366 20.81 -28.24 -12.88
CA THR A 366 21.83 -28.13 -11.82
C THR A 366 21.48 -26.95 -10.93
N PRO A 367 21.17 -27.17 -9.64
CA PRO A 367 20.82 -26.10 -8.72
C PRO A 367 21.82 -24.94 -8.71
N ASP A 368 21.35 -23.72 -8.96
CA ASP A 368 22.12 -22.50 -8.72
C ASP A 368 21.32 -21.55 -7.83
N PHE A 369 21.55 -21.66 -6.52
CA PHE A 369 20.89 -20.81 -5.53
C PHE A 369 21.40 -19.36 -5.57
N GLU A 370 22.55 -19.08 -6.20
CA GLU A 370 23.06 -17.70 -6.30
C GLU A 370 22.18 -16.82 -7.19
N ILE A 371 21.42 -17.41 -8.11
CA ILE A 371 20.43 -16.69 -8.92
C ILE A 371 19.30 -16.17 -8.01
N PHE A 372 18.76 -17.02 -7.13
CA PHE A 372 17.77 -16.61 -6.14
C PHE A 372 18.30 -15.49 -5.24
N VAL A 373 19.55 -15.60 -4.78
CA VAL A 373 20.19 -14.60 -3.93
C VAL A 373 20.30 -13.25 -4.64
N ARG A 374 20.73 -13.22 -5.90
CA ARG A 374 20.76 -11.98 -6.69
C ARG A 374 19.38 -11.38 -6.86
N LEU A 375 18.38 -12.20 -7.17
CA LEU A 375 17.01 -11.72 -7.32
C LEU A 375 16.48 -11.14 -6.01
N MET A 376 16.76 -11.80 -4.87
CA MET A 376 16.41 -11.29 -3.54
C MET A 376 17.12 -9.97 -3.21
N GLN A 377 18.40 -9.84 -3.56
CA GLN A 377 19.19 -8.63 -3.40
C GLN A 377 18.63 -7.45 -4.23
N MET A 378 18.28 -7.70 -5.50
CA MET A 378 17.63 -6.73 -6.38
C MET A 378 16.26 -6.30 -5.81
N LYS A 379 15.46 -7.27 -5.36
CA LYS A 379 14.14 -7.06 -4.74
C LYS A 379 14.17 -6.34 -3.41
N SER A 380 15.27 -6.48 -2.66
CA SER A 380 15.51 -5.77 -1.41
C SER A 380 15.74 -4.27 -1.69
N GLY A 381 16.51 -3.94 -2.72
CA GLY A 381 17.04 -2.59 -2.93
C GLY A 381 18.16 -2.22 -1.94
N PHE A 382 18.48 -3.08 -0.97
CA PHE A 382 19.62 -2.97 -0.06
C PHE A 382 20.43 -4.26 0.04
N PRO A 383 21.11 -4.66 -1.04
CA PRO A 383 21.83 -5.93 -1.10
C PRO A 383 22.90 -6.13 -0.01
N ASN A 384 23.39 -5.03 0.57
CA ASN A 384 24.45 -5.03 1.59
C ASN A 384 23.96 -4.69 3.01
N SER A 385 22.64 -4.65 3.25
CA SER A 385 22.15 -4.45 4.62
C SER A 385 22.39 -5.71 5.46
N GLN A 386 22.64 -5.55 6.77
CA GLN A 386 22.80 -6.69 7.67
C GLN A 386 21.55 -7.57 7.65
N MET A 387 20.36 -6.95 7.68
CA MET A 387 19.08 -7.64 7.70
C MET A 387 18.84 -8.46 6.42
N THR A 388 19.17 -7.91 5.24
CA THR A 388 19.10 -8.63 3.96
C THR A 388 20.06 -9.81 3.96
N THR A 389 21.28 -9.62 4.46
CA THR A 389 22.32 -10.66 4.57
C THR A 389 21.86 -11.80 5.48
N ASP A 390 21.38 -11.49 6.69
CA ASP A 390 20.86 -12.47 7.65
C ASP A 390 19.68 -13.27 7.06
N THR A 391 18.84 -12.61 6.26
CA THR A 391 17.70 -13.26 5.60
C THR A 391 18.15 -14.19 4.49
N ILE A 392 19.12 -13.77 3.67
CA ILE A 392 19.74 -14.64 2.66
C ILE A 392 20.34 -15.89 3.30
N GLU A 393 21.07 -15.74 4.41
CA GLU A 393 21.65 -16.87 5.14
C GLU A 393 20.57 -17.84 5.64
N MET A 394 19.49 -17.33 6.23
CA MET A 394 18.38 -18.18 6.67
C MET A 394 17.66 -18.88 5.52
N VAL A 395 17.41 -18.20 4.39
CA VAL A 395 16.79 -18.85 3.22
C VAL A 395 17.75 -19.88 2.60
N ARG A 396 19.06 -19.62 2.61
CA ARG A 396 20.09 -20.57 2.14
C ARG A 396 20.15 -21.82 3.03
N ASP A 397 20.08 -21.64 4.34
CA ASP A 397 20.00 -22.76 5.28
C ASP A 397 18.75 -23.59 4.99
N LEU A 398 17.59 -22.95 4.80
CA LEU A 398 16.37 -23.66 4.42
C LEU A 398 16.55 -24.43 3.12
N TRP A 399 17.07 -23.78 2.08
CA TRP A 399 17.36 -24.40 0.77
C TRP A 399 18.20 -25.67 0.90
N ASN A 400 19.26 -25.63 1.72
CA ASN A 400 20.17 -26.76 1.93
C ASN A 400 19.51 -27.96 2.64
N HIS A 401 18.35 -27.79 3.27
CA HIS A 401 17.59 -28.89 3.89
C HIS A 401 16.67 -29.61 2.90
N PHE A 402 16.43 -29.06 1.71
CA PHE A 402 15.61 -29.72 0.68
C PHE A 402 16.38 -30.85 -0.02
N SER A 403 15.63 -31.80 -0.58
CA SER A 403 16.24 -32.91 -1.32
C SER A 403 16.94 -32.40 -2.59
N PRO A 404 17.99 -33.08 -3.08
CA PRO A 404 18.62 -32.72 -4.35
C PRO A 404 17.64 -32.70 -5.54
N GLU A 405 16.60 -33.54 -5.50
CA GLU A 405 15.53 -33.55 -6.50
C GLU A 405 14.68 -32.28 -6.42
N ASP A 406 14.20 -31.91 -5.23
CA ASP A 406 13.45 -30.65 -5.04
C ASP A 406 14.27 -29.46 -5.49
N GLN A 407 15.56 -29.43 -5.14
CA GLN A 407 16.47 -28.36 -5.55
C GLN A 407 16.63 -28.26 -7.07
N ALA A 408 16.73 -29.41 -7.76
CA ALA A 408 16.91 -29.46 -9.21
C ALA A 408 15.74 -28.82 -9.97
N HIS A 409 14.51 -28.94 -9.45
CA HIS A 409 13.29 -28.39 -10.04
C HIS A 409 13.26 -26.84 -10.07
N TRP A 410 13.94 -26.16 -9.15
CA TRP A 410 13.94 -24.69 -9.11
C TRP A 410 14.98 -24.02 -10.00
N THR A 411 15.93 -24.77 -10.56
CA THR A 411 17.03 -24.23 -11.37
C THR A 411 16.52 -23.26 -12.44
N HIS A 412 15.66 -23.76 -13.33
CA HIS A 412 15.08 -22.96 -14.41
C HIS A 412 14.02 -21.98 -13.90
N GLY A 413 13.38 -22.27 -12.76
CA GLY A 413 12.46 -21.34 -12.12
C GLY A 413 13.12 -20.04 -11.69
N PHE A 414 14.33 -20.09 -11.13
CA PHE A 414 15.07 -18.89 -10.72
C PHE A 414 15.62 -18.10 -11.91
N GLU A 415 16.11 -18.78 -12.95
CA GLU A 415 16.54 -18.15 -14.21
C GLU A 415 15.37 -17.37 -14.83
N MET A 416 14.25 -18.06 -15.03
CA MET A 416 13.04 -17.48 -15.60
C MET A 416 12.49 -16.32 -14.76
N ALA A 417 12.47 -16.46 -13.43
CA ALA A 417 12.07 -15.38 -12.54
C ALA A 417 12.98 -14.14 -12.70
N THR A 418 14.28 -14.34 -12.93
CA THR A 418 15.22 -13.23 -13.15
C THR A 418 14.93 -12.51 -14.47
N ASP A 419 14.67 -13.25 -15.55
CA ASP A 419 14.35 -12.66 -16.84
C ASP A 419 13.03 -11.88 -16.78
N HIS A 420 11.99 -12.48 -16.21
CA HIS A 420 10.69 -11.83 -16.02
C HIS A 420 10.78 -10.57 -15.16
N TYR A 421 11.70 -10.54 -14.19
CA TYR A 421 11.90 -9.37 -13.35
C TYR A 421 12.34 -8.14 -14.16
N PHE A 422 13.31 -8.31 -15.06
CA PHE A 422 13.77 -7.23 -15.94
C PHE A 422 12.70 -6.85 -16.96
N GLU A 423 12.05 -7.84 -17.58
CA GLU A 423 10.94 -7.59 -18.53
C GLU A 423 9.80 -6.81 -17.86
N TRP A 424 9.48 -7.14 -16.61
CA TRP A 424 8.45 -6.44 -15.85
C TRP A 424 8.79 -4.97 -15.60
N LEU A 425 10.04 -4.69 -15.23
CA LEU A 425 10.52 -3.31 -15.07
C LEU A 425 10.41 -2.52 -16.37
N ASP A 426 10.74 -3.14 -17.51
CA ASP A 426 10.59 -2.53 -18.82
C ASP A 426 9.12 -2.28 -19.19
N VAL A 427 8.21 -3.22 -18.90
CA VAL A 427 6.76 -3.05 -19.08
C VAL A 427 6.26 -1.83 -18.31
N LEU A 428 6.60 -1.72 -17.02
CA LEU A 428 6.20 -0.60 -16.18
C LEU A 428 6.79 0.73 -16.69
N GLN A 429 8.08 0.75 -17.02
CA GLN A 429 8.75 1.94 -17.55
C GLN A 429 8.11 2.43 -18.85
N ASN A 430 7.84 1.51 -19.79
CA ASN A 430 7.23 1.84 -21.07
C ASN A 430 5.82 2.39 -20.91
N GLN A 431 5.03 1.82 -19.99
CA GLN A 431 3.70 2.33 -19.67
C GLN A 431 3.78 3.77 -19.13
N ILE A 432 4.68 4.04 -18.18
CA ILE A 432 4.89 5.38 -17.57
C ILE A 432 5.41 6.41 -18.58
N ALA A 433 6.27 5.98 -19.52
CA ALA A 433 6.87 6.85 -20.53
C ALA A 433 5.83 7.55 -21.43
N SER A 434 4.66 6.91 -21.63
CA SER A 434 3.57 7.44 -22.45
C SER A 434 2.57 8.31 -21.70
N ALA A 435 2.62 8.35 -20.36
CA ALA A 435 1.59 8.96 -19.53
C ALA A 435 1.32 10.45 -19.81
N THR A 436 0.06 10.86 -19.67
CA THR A 436 -0.34 12.27 -19.76
C THR A 436 -0.80 12.87 -18.42
N HIS A 437 -1.10 12.04 -17.42
CA HIS A 437 -1.55 12.53 -16.11
C HIS A 437 -0.44 13.30 -15.37
N PRO A 438 -0.73 14.49 -14.79
CA PRO A 438 0.28 15.36 -14.17
C PRO A 438 1.18 14.68 -13.13
N ILE A 439 0.63 13.90 -12.20
CA ILE A 439 1.44 13.19 -11.18
C ILE A 439 2.46 12.23 -11.80
N VAL A 440 2.05 11.52 -12.85
CA VAL A 440 2.91 10.53 -13.52
C VAL A 440 3.94 11.23 -14.40
N VAL A 441 3.57 12.35 -15.03
CA VAL A 441 4.52 13.21 -15.75
C VAL A 441 5.59 13.77 -14.80
N ALA A 442 5.21 14.17 -13.59
CA ALA A 442 6.15 14.60 -12.56
C ALA A 442 7.04 13.46 -12.05
N PHE A 443 6.52 12.23 -11.99
CA PHE A 443 7.24 11.03 -11.55
C PHE A 443 8.21 10.49 -12.60
N ARG A 444 7.85 10.52 -13.89
CA ARG A 444 8.62 9.92 -14.99
C ARG A 444 10.13 10.20 -14.95
N PRO A 445 10.63 11.43 -14.68
CA PRO A 445 12.07 11.68 -14.63
C PRO A 445 12.82 10.94 -13.50
N LEU A 446 12.10 10.37 -12.54
CA LEU A 446 12.67 9.58 -11.43
C LEU A 446 12.82 8.10 -11.78
N VAL A 447 12.00 7.59 -12.70
CA VAL A 447 11.89 6.15 -13.02
C VAL A 447 13.25 5.49 -13.30
N PRO A 448 14.13 6.03 -14.17
CA PRO A 448 15.40 5.37 -14.45
C PRO A 448 16.29 5.23 -13.21
N GLY A 449 16.28 6.24 -12.31
CA GLY A 449 17.06 6.20 -11.08
C GLY A 449 16.49 5.27 -10.02
N LEU A 450 15.18 5.00 -10.05
CA LEU A 450 14.55 4.00 -9.18
C LEU A 450 14.84 2.59 -9.68
N ILE A 451 14.71 2.35 -10.98
CA ILE A 451 15.04 1.06 -11.61
C ILE A 451 16.52 0.71 -11.37
N ALA A 452 17.43 1.68 -11.53
CA ALA A 452 18.86 1.46 -11.26
C ALA A 452 19.14 1.03 -9.81
N GLN A 453 18.34 1.48 -8.83
CA GLN A 453 18.53 1.09 -7.42
C GLN A 453 18.14 -0.36 -7.13
N VAL A 454 17.30 -0.97 -7.98
CA VAL A 454 16.79 -2.34 -7.81
C VAL A 454 17.32 -3.29 -8.89
N THR A 455 18.35 -2.87 -9.63
CA THR A 455 19.00 -3.67 -10.69
C THR A 455 20.54 -3.59 -10.68
N ALA A 456 21.10 -2.63 -9.96
CA ALA A 456 22.55 -2.53 -9.71
C ALA A 456 22.97 -3.44 -8.56
#